data_AF-A0A7C1R7Z0-F1
#
_entry.id   AF-A0A7C1R7Z0-F1
#
_cell.length_a   1.000
_cell.length_b   1.000
_cell.length_c   1.000
_cell.angle_alpha   90.00
_cell.angle_beta   90.00
_cell.angle_gamma   90.00
#
_symmetry.space_group_name_H-M   'P 1'
#
loop_
_entity.id
_entity.type
_entity.pdbx_description
1 polymer ?
#
loop_
_entity_poly.entity_id
_entity_poly.type
_entity_poly.pdbx_seq_one_letter_code
_entity_poly.pdbx_strand_id
1 'polypeptide(L)'
;MSFMNPRVIKTNIKAFKELENQSDSGFGRRIPVYKQLKEWRSDSRTRSTYISQKRKSLATALREFKDLYEVDEFFAEFGKNDDTFEVFYRKKISGGS
;
A
#
# COMPACT_ATOMS: atom_id res chain seq x y z
N MET A 1 5.20 -9.92 -24.52
CA MET A 1 4.64 -10.04 -23.16
C MET A 1 5.04 -8.81 -22.39
N SER A 2 4.07 -8.02 -21.91
CA SER A 2 4.30 -6.70 -21.30
C SER A 2 5.29 -6.76 -20.15
N PHE A 3 6.36 -5.97 -20.28
CA PHE A 3 7.21 -5.54 -19.17
C PHE A 3 6.30 -4.89 -18.14
N MET A 4 5.92 -5.64 -17.09
CA MET A 4 5.26 -5.09 -15.92
C MET A 4 6.18 -4.00 -15.39
N ASN A 5 5.77 -2.73 -15.54
CA ASN A 5 6.47 -1.61 -14.96
C ASN A 5 6.79 -1.94 -13.50
N PRO A 6 8.03 -1.74 -13.02
CA PRO A 6 8.37 -2.03 -11.64
C PRO A 6 7.48 -1.16 -10.76
N ARG A 7 6.50 -1.79 -10.13
CA ARG A 7 5.64 -1.15 -9.15
C ARG A 7 6.32 -1.35 -7.82
N VAL A 8 6.80 -0.27 -7.20
CA VAL A 8 7.24 -0.39 -5.81
C VAL A 8 5.98 -0.59 -4.99
N ILE A 9 6.01 -1.53 -4.05
CA ILE A 9 4.92 -1.74 -3.10
C ILE A 9 5.48 -1.38 -1.72
N LYS A 10 4.70 -0.64 -0.93
CA LYS A 10 4.99 -0.40 0.49
C LYS A 10 3.77 -0.71 1.32
N THR A 11 3.95 -1.48 2.39
CA THR A 11 2.88 -1.84 3.30
C THR A 11 3.42 -2.05 4.71
N ASN A 12 2.58 -1.92 5.72
CA ASN A 12 2.87 -2.41 7.08
C ASN A 12 2.07 -3.67 7.44
N ILE A 13 1.26 -4.19 6.51
CA ILE A 13 0.45 -5.38 6.71
C ILE A 13 1.36 -6.59 6.52
N LYS A 14 1.56 -7.38 7.59
CA LYS A 14 2.50 -8.52 7.59
C LYS A 14 2.20 -9.51 6.46
N ALA A 15 0.92 -9.81 6.21
CA ALA A 15 0.49 -10.72 5.14
C ALA A 15 0.86 -10.25 3.72
N PHE A 16 1.04 -8.94 3.52
CA PHE A 16 1.33 -8.36 2.20
C PHE A 16 2.81 -8.02 2.01
N LYS A 17 3.67 -8.28 3.00
CA LYS A 17 5.12 -8.08 2.92
C LYS A 17 5.76 -8.87 1.78
N GLU A 18 5.18 -10.01 1.42
CA GLU A 18 5.61 -10.82 0.27
C GLU A 18 5.47 -10.08 -1.07
N LEU A 19 4.60 -9.07 -1.16
CA LEU A 19 4.43 -8.25 -2.36
C LEU A 19 5.52 -7.17 -2.49
N GLU A 20 6.19 -6.77 -1.41
CA GLU A 20 7.34 -5.84 -1.48
C GLU A 20 8.55 -6.51 -2.13
N ASN A 21 8.74 -7.82 -1.91
CA ASN A 21 9.84 -8.61 -2.45
C ASN A 21 9.46 -9.18 -3.82
N GLN A 22 9.35 -8.31 -4.82
CA GLN A 22 8.95 -8.69 -6.19
C GLN A 22 9.95 -9.59 -6.92
N SER A 23 11.22 -9.63 -6.48
CA SER A 23 12.32 -10.20 -7.27
C SER A 23 12.48 -11.73 -7.19
N ASP A 24 11.95 -12.42 -6.17
CA ASP A 24 12.39 -13.82 -5.90
C ASP A 24 11.27 -14.88 -5.88
N SER A 25 10.01 -14.48 -5.71
CA SER A 25 8.89 -15.45 -5.56
C SER A 25 8.10 -15.62 -6.85
N GLY A 26 8.05 -16.87 -7.36
CA GLY A 26 7.25 -17.23 -8.53
C GLY A 26 5.77 -16.82 -8.40
N PHE A 27 5.17 -16.40 -9.52
CA PHE A 27 3.81 -15.83 -9.61
C PHE A 27 2.74 -16.67 -8.86
N GLY A 28 2.85 -18.00 -8.88
CA GLY A 28 1.92 -18.92 -8.21
C GLY A 28 1.84 -18.75 -6.69
N ARG A 29 2.93 -18.39 -6.01
CA ARG A 29 2.92 -18.13 -4.54
C ARG A 29 2.22 -16.82 -4.18
N ARG A 30 2.11 -15.89 -5.13
CA ARG A 30 1.49 -14.56 -4.90
C ARG A 30 -0.01 -14.53 -5.12
N ILE A 31 -0.56 -15.50 -5.86
CA ILE A 31 -2.02 -15.64 -6.08
C ILE A 31 -2.83 -15.54 -4.79
N PRO A 32 -2.53 -16.30 -3.71
CA PRO A 32 -3.29 -16.19 -2.46
C PRO A 32 -3.16 -14.81 -1.81
N VAL A 33 -2.00 -14.14 -1.95
CA VAL A 33 -1.76 -12.81 -1.39
C VAL A 33 -2.53 -11.74 -2.18
N TYR A 34 -2.59 -11.84 -3.51
CA TYR A 34 -3.40 -10.96 -4.34
C TYR A 34 -4.90 -11.11 -4.07
N LYS A 35 -5.37 -12.35 -3.83
CA LYS A 35 -6.76 -12.58 -3.43
C LYS A 35 -7.08 -11.89 -2.10
N GLN A 36 -6.25 -12.10 -1.08
CA GLN A 36 -6.39 -11.43 0.21
C GLN A 36 -6.33 -9.91 0.09
N LEU A 37 -5.44 -9.38 -0.76
CA LEU A 37 -5.34 -7.95 -1.02
C LEU A 37 -6.63 -7.40 -1.63
N LYS A 38 -7.22 -8.11 -2.60
CA LYS A 38 -8.49 -7.72 -3.22
C LYS A 38 -9.62 -7.70 -2.18
N GLU A 39 -9.72 -8.74 -1.35
CA GLU A 39 -10.71 -8.81 -0.27
C GLU A 39 -10.50 -7.69 0.74
N TRP A 40 -9.26 -7.44 1.16
CA TRP A 40 -8.91 -6.37 2.08
C TRP A 40 -9.26 -4.99 1.52
N ARG A 41 -9.05 -4.74 0.22
CA ARG A 41 -9.44 -3.49 -0.46
C ARG A 41 -10.94 -3.30 -0.57
N SER A 42 -11.71 -4.38 -0.73
CA SER A 42 -13.17 -4.34 -0.84
C SER A 42 -13.88 -4.23 0.50
N ASP A 43 -13.16 -4.36 1.62
CA ASP A 43 -13.71 -4.16 2.97
C ASP A 43 -14.17 -2.71 3.17
N SER A 44 -15.33 -2.53 3.81
CA SER A 44 -15.92 -1.22 4.10
C SER A 44 -15.06 -0.34 5.01
N ARG A 45 -14.13 -0.94 5.76
CA ARG A 45 -13.16 -0.24 6.60
C ARG A 45 -12.00 0.35 5.81
N THR A 46 -11.74 -0.16 4.61
CA THR A 46 -10.63 0.28 3.78
C THR A 46 -11.03 1.52 2.99
N ARG A 47 -10.20 2.56 3.11
CA ARG A 47 -10.30 3.81 2.36
C ARG A 47 -9.14 3.92 1.41
N SER A 48 -9.28 4.68 0.33
CA SER A 48 -8.17 5.03 -0.56
C SER A 48 -7.97 6.54 -0.62
N THR A 49 -6.74 6.96 -0.89
CA THR A 49 -6.38 8.34 -1.17
C THR A 49 -5.16 8.39 -2.08
N TYR A 50 -4.93 9.54 -2.70
CA TYR A 50 -3.74 9.81 -3.50
C TYR A 50 -2.81 10.72 -2.71
N ILE A 51 -1.52 10.35 -2.65
CA ILE A 51 -0.48 11.10 -1.97
C ILE A 51 0.52 11.59 -3.02
N SER A 52 0.89 12.86 -2.97
CA SER A 52 1.95 13.41 -3.81
C SER A 52 3.28 13.57 -3.05
N GLN A 53 4.38 13.17 -3.69
CA GLN A 53 5.76 13.30 -3.19
C GLN A 53 6.59 14.34 -3.95
N LYS A 54 6.02 15.17 -4.84
CA LYS A 54 6.76 16.14 -5.69
C LYS A 54 7.78 17.05 -4.98
N ARG A 55 7.56 17.35 -3.69
CA ARG A 55 8.39 18.29 -2.91
C ARG A 55 8.94 17.71 -1.62
N LYS A 56 8.80 16.40 -1.40
CA LYS A 56 9.19 15.75 -0.14
C LYS A 56 9.56 14.29 -0.36
N SER A 57 10.46 13.77 0.47
CA SER A 57 10.82 12.35 0.42
C SER A 57 9.62 11.46 0.71
N LEU A 58 9.61 10.26 0.13
CA LEU A 58 8.57 9.25 0.33
C LEU A 58 8.29 8.97 1.83
N ALA A 59 9.35 8.85 2.63
CA ALA A 59 9.23 8.60 4.06
C ALA A 59 8.47 9.73 4.78
N THR A 60 8.71 10.98 4.40
CA THR A 60 8.03 12.16 4.94
C THR A 60 6.56 12.17 4.52
N ALA A 61 6.27 11.94 3.24
CA ALA A 61 4.90 11.88 2.73
C ALA A 61 4.08 10.79 3.43
N LEU A 62 4.65 9.59 3.60
CA LEU A 62 3.99 8.50 4.32
C LEU A 62 3.82 8.79 5.81
N ARG A 63 4.77 9.47 6.45
CA ARG A 63 4.67 9.84 7.87
C ARG A 63 3.53 10.83 8.09
N GLU A 64 3.49 11.92 7.32
CA GLU A 64 2.41 12.92 7.40
C GLU A 64 1.05 12.29 7.11
N PHE A 65 0.96 11.43 6.09
CA PHE A 65 -0.26 10.70 5.78
C PHE A 65 -0.74 9.83 6.94
N LYS A 66 0.16 9.06 7.56
CA LYS A 66 -0.18 8.19 8.69
C LYS A 66 -0.68 8.98 9.89
N ASP A 67 -0.05 10.12 10.13
CA ASP A 67 -0.42 11.04 11.21
C ASP A 67 -1.79 11.67 10.95
N LEU A 68 -1.98 12.27 9.77
CA LEU A 68 -3.21 12.97 9.37
C LEU A 68 -4.46 12.08 9.36
N TYR A 69 -4.32 10.84 8.90
CA TYR A 69 -5.45 9.91 8.77
C TYR A 69 -5.54 8.90 9.90
N GLU A 70 -4.67 8.99 10.92
CA GLU A 70 -4.56 8.05 12.03
C GLU A 70 -4.50 6.60 11.55
N VAL A 71 -3.58 6.32 10.65
CA VAL A 71 -3.53 5.06 9.90
C VAL A 71 -3.00 3.93 10.76
N ASP A 72 -3.71 2.81 10.75
CA ASP A 72 -3.29 1.55 11.40
C ASP A 72 -2.65 0.61 10.39
N GLU A 73 -3.35 0.35 9.28
CA GLU A 73 -2.90 -0.51 8.19
C GLU A 73 -2.87 0.27 6.88
N PHE A 74 -1.84 0.09 6.06
CA PHE A 74 -1.78 0.67 4.73
C PHE A 74 -1.11 -0.22 3.69
N PHE A 75 -1.49 0.02 2.44
CA PHE A 75 -0.93 -0.57 1.24
C PHE A 75 -0.79 0.52 0.17
N ALA A 76 0.43 0.77 -0.28
CA ALA A 76 0.77 1.79 -1.28
C ALA A 76 1.39 1.15 -2.52
N GLU A 77 0.95 1.59 -3.70
CA GLU A 77 1.53 1.20 -4.99
C GLU A 77 2.10 2.41 -5.72
N PHE A 78 3.38 2.35 -6.08
CA PHE A 78 4.06 3.41 -6.81
C PHE A 78 4.26 3.02 -8.27
N GLY A 79 3.91 3.92 -9.19
CA GLY A 79 4.43 3.86 -10.56
C GLY A 79 5.90 4.26 -10.60
N LYS A 80 6.67 3.73 -11.57
CA LYS A 80 8.12 3.98 -11.70
C LYS A 80 8.48 5.48 -11.80
N ASN A 81 7.58 6.30 -12.33
CA ASN A 81 7.81 7.73 -12.62
C ASN A 81 6.69 8.63 -12.08
N ASP A 82 5.92 8.15 -11.10
CA ASP A 82 4.77 8.89 -10.60
C ASP A 82 5.13 9.63 -9.31
N ASP A 83 4.98 10.96 -9.36
CA ASP A 83 5.08 11.79 -8.16
C ASP A 83 3.83 11.71 -7.30
N THR A 84 2.81 10.97 -7.75
CA THR A 84 1.56 10.75 -7.02
C THR A 84 1.25 9.27 -7.01
N PHE A 85 0.93 8.72 -5.84
CA PHE A 85 0.67 7.29 -5.67
C PHE A 85 -0.61 7.08 -4.89
N GLU A 86 -1.31 5.98 -5.22
CA GLU A 86 -2.51 5.58 -4.51
C GLU A 86 -2.12 4.78 -3.26
N VAL A 87 -2.76 5.12 -2.15
CA VAL A 87 -2.66 4.41 -0.88
C VAL A 87 -4.03 3.98 -0.42
N PHE A 88 -4.14 2.69 -0.14
CA PHE A 88 -5.27 2.10 0.56
C PHE A 88 -4.92 1.99 2.04
N TYR A 89 -5.85 2.32 2.93
CA TYR A 89 -5.59 2.34 4.36
C TYR A 89 -6.83 2.07 5.21
N ARG A 90 -6.58 1.64 6.44
CA ARG A 90 -7.58 1.55 7.50
C ARG A 90 -7.14 2.44 8.65
N LYS A 91 -8.11 3.15 9.24
CA LYS A 91 -7.87 3.97 10.42
C LYS A 91 -7.67 3.10 11.65
N LYS A 92 -6.92 3.59 12.63
CA LYS A 92 -6.93 3.05 13.98
C LYS A 92 -8.36 3.01 14.46
N ILE A 93 -8.74 1.88 15.05
CA ILE A 93 -9.97 1.81 15.81
C ILE A 93 -9.68 2.64 17.06
N SER A 94 -10.05 3.91 17.02
CA SER A 94 -10.07 4.76 18.20
C SER A 94 -11.13 4.17 19.13
N GLY A 95 -10.70 3.23 19.98
CA GLY A 95 -11.54 2.71 21.04
C GLY A 95 -11.97 3.88 21.89
N GLY A 96 -13.26 4.21 21.85
CA GLY A 96 -13.87 4.98 22.91
C GLY A 96 -13.65 4.21 24.20
N SER A 97 -12.82 4.77 25.08
CA SER A 97 -12.76 4.45 26.50
C SER A 97 -13.25 5.67 27.25
#